data_AF-A0ABD7IUI3-F1
#
_entry.id   AF-A0ABD7IUI3-F1
#
_cell.length_a   1.000
_cell.length_b   1.000
_cell.length_c   1.000
_cell.angle_alpha   90.00
_cell.angle_beta   90.00
_cell.angle_gamma   90.00
#
_symmetry.space_group_name_H-M   'P 1'
#
loop_
_entity.id
_entity.type
_entity.pdbx_description
1 polymer ?
#
loop_
_entity_poly.entity_id
_entity_poly.type
_entity_poly.pdbx_seq_one_letter_code
_entity_poly.pdbx_strand_id
1 'polypeptide(L)'
;MPIVDQDFYAYTYFGEQVPVNINFERLEMRAEEMVNQYANYYFDSHNLDDLPLEADRINVKKAVCAQIEWFIDVGGVEELANSKQSTITRATVGKFNYEKSAPTTLPRSTAQRSNAAINYLRPTGLLYRGVH
;
A
#
# COMPACT_ATOMS: atom_id res chain seq x y z
N MET A 1 5.80 14.94 -7.37
CA MET A 1 6.94 14.03 -7.61
C MET A 1 6.58 12.75 -6.87
N PRO A 2 6.67 11.58 -7.51
CA PRO A 2 6.28 10.33 -6.85
C PRO A 2 7.08 10.16 -5.56
N ILE A 3 6.44 9.68 -4.50
CA ILE A 3 7.14 9.40 -3.23
C ILE A 3 8.17 8.27 -3.43
N VAL A 4 7.88 7.34 -4.34
CA VAL A 4 8.72 6.17 -4.63
C VAL A 4 8.97 6.01 -6.13
N ASP A 5 10.24 5.89 -6.49
CA ASP A 5 10.64 5.50 -7.85
C ASP A 5 10.70 3.98 -8.02
N GLN A 6 10.58 3.51 -9.26
CA GLN A 6 10.67 2.09 -9.60
C GLN A 6 12.02 1.47 -9.16
N ASP A 7 13.11 2.23 -9.26
CA ASP A 7 14.43 1.78 -8.80
C ASP A 7 14.48 1.55 -7.29
N PHE A 8 13.84 2.42 -6.50
CA PHE A 8 13.76 2.22 -5.05
C PHE A 8 12.96 0.95 -4.73
N TYR A 9 11.83 0.76 -5.41
CA TYR A 9 11.01 -0.45 -5.25
C TYR A 9 11.79 -1.73 -5.59
N ALA A 10 12.50 -1.74 -6.73
CA ALA A 10 13.20 -2.93 -7.22
C ALA A 10 14.52 -3.23 -6.47
N TYR A 11 15.32 -2.21 -6.16
CA TYR A 11 16.70 -2.40 -5.69
C TYR A 11 16.94 -2.02 -4.23
N THR A 12 16.04 -1.26 -3.60
CA THR A 12 16.18 -0.87 -2.18
C THR A 12 15.19 -1.59 -1.29
N TYR A 13 13.93 -1.62 -1.71
CA TYR A 13 12.86 -2.34 -1.01
C TYR A 13 12.86 -3.83 -1.36
N PHE A 14 13.35 -4.20 -2.55
CA PHE A 14 13.33 -5.57 -3.09
C PHE A 14 11.90 -6.13 -3.21
N GLY A 15 11.00 -5.32 -3.75
CA GLY A 15 9.59 -5.69 -3.89
C GLY A 15 9.34 -6.74 -4.96
N GLU A 16 8.15 -7.33 -4.93
CA GLU A 16 7.73 -8.34 -5.90
C GLU A 16 7.75 -7.82 -7.34
N GLN A 17 8.04 -8.71 -8.29
CA GLN A 17 8.09 -8.37 -9.71
C GLN A 17 6.74 -7.84 -10.20
N VAL A 18 6.74 -6.61 -10.71
CA VAL A 18 5.55 -5.98 -11.27
C VAL A 18 5.13 -6.75 -12.54
N PRO A 19 3.87 -7.20 -12.64
CA PRO A 19 3.38 -7.89 -13.83
C PRO A 19 3.48 -7.00 -15.08
N VAL A 20 3.89 -7.57 -16.22
CA VAL A 20 4.11 -6.84 -17.49
C VAL A 20 2.86 -6.10 -17.98
N ASN A 21 1.68 -6.56 -17.60
CA ASN A 21 0.39 -5.96 -17.97
C ASN A 21 -0.04 -4.80 -17.05
N ILE A 22 0.72 -4.46 -16.01
CA ILE A 22 0.38 -3.42 -15.05
C ILE A 22 1.42 -2.30 -15.10
N ASN A 23 0.98 -1.06 -15.30
CA ASN A 23 1.88 0.08 -15.26
C ASN A 23 2.26 0.41 -13.80
N PHE A 24 3.57 0.40 -13.50
CA PHE A 24 4.09 0.72 -12.16
C PHE A 24 3.65 2.11 -11.69
N GLU A 25 3.71 3.13 -12.56
CA GLU A 25 3.31 4.51 -12.21
C GLU A 25 1.87 4.58 -11.71
N ARG A 26 0.99 3.72 -12.23
CA ARG A 26 -0.41 3.66 -11.80
C ARG A 26 -0.56 2.97 -10.44
N LEU A 27 0.24 1.94 -10.17
CA LEU A 27 0.27 1.30 -8.85
C LEU A 27 0.81 2.26 -7.80
N GLU A 28 1.91 2.94 -8.14
CA GLU A 28 2.59 3.90 -7.29
C GLU A 28 1.67 5.06 -6.91
N MET A 29 1.06 5.73 -7.89
CA MET A 29 0.12 6.82 -7.65
C MET A 29 -1.02 6.41 -6.71
N ARG A 30 -1.58 5.22 -6.91
CA ARG A 30 -2.67 4.70 -6.07
C ARG A 30 -2.20 4.33 -4.68
N ALA A 31 -0.99 3.79 -4.57
CA ALA A 31 -0.41 3.42 -3.29
C ALA A 31 -0.05 4.66 -2.48
N GLU A 32 0.45 5.70 -3.13
CA GLU A 32 0.70 7.02 -2.56
C GLU A 32 -0.60 7.64 -2.01
N GLU A 33 -1.67 7.67 -2.82
CA GLU A 33 -2.99 8.15 -2.37
C GLU A 33 -3.47 7.41 -1.11
N MET A 34 -3.32 6.09 -1.08
CA MET A 34 -3.72 5.27 0.07
C MET A 34 -2.85 5.53 1.31
N VAL A 35 -1.53 5.64 1.14
CA VAL A 35 -0.59 5.94 2.23
C VAL A 35 -0.83 7.34 2.78
N ASN A 36 -1.11 8.32 1.93
CA ASN A 36 -1.45 9.66 2.36
C ASN A 36 -2.77 9.68 3.16
N GLN A 37 -3.77 8.89 2.76
CA GLN A 37 -4.98 8.68 3.57
C GLN A 37 -4.65 8.10 4.95
N TYR A 38 -3.72 7.13 5.05
CA TYR A 38 -3.29 6.59 6.37
C TYR A 38 -2.58 7.66 7.21
N ALA A 39 -1.85 8.56 6.56
CA ALA A 39 -1.15 9.69 7.16
C ALA A 39 -2.07 10.91 7.40
N ASN A 40 -3.39 10.75 7.34
CA ASN A 40 -4.38 11.83 7.52
C ASN A 40 -4.15 13.02 6.57
N TYR A 41 -3.86 12.75 5.30
CA TYR A 41 -3.64 13.75 4.25
C TYR A 41 -2.46 14.70 4.53
N TYR A 42 -1.46 14.24 5.29
CA TYR A 42 -0.27 15.02 5.61
C TYR A 42 0.44 15.56 4.36
N PHE A 43 0.55 14.72 3.33
CA PHE A 43 1.31 15.03 2.12
C PHE A 43 0.56 15.95 1.15
N ASP A 44 -0.68 16.37 1.46
CA ASP A 44 -1.40 17.39 0.67
C ASP A 44 -0.81 18.80 0.89
N SER A 45 -0.16 19.02 2.03
CA SER A 45 0.40 20.32 2.41
C SER A 45 1.87 20.26 2.84
N HIS A 46 2.45 19.06 2.87
CA HIS A 46 3.83 18.82 3.27
C HIS A 46 4.50 17.85 2.31
N ASN A 47 5.81 17.92 2.21
CA ASN A 47 6.61 17.01 1.42
C ASN A 47 7.27 15.97 2.31
N LEU A 48 7.78 14.91 1.69
CA LEU A 48 8.58 13.91 2.38
C LEU A 48 9.77 14.54 3.14
N ASP A 49 10.34 15.61 2.60
CA ASP A 49 11.46 16.33 3.19
C ASP A 49 11.13 17.13 4.46
N ASP A 50 9.85 17.36 4.73
CA ASP A 50 9.40 17.99 5.98
C ASP A 50 9.47 17.03 7.17
N LEU A 51 9.67 15.73 6.93
CA LEU A 51 9.89 14.75 7.98
C LEU A 51 11.31 14.93 8.56
N PRO A 52 11.44 15.09 9.90
CA PRO A 52 12.71 15.45 10.53
C PRO A 52 13.73 14.30 10.54
N LEU A 53 13.26 13.05 10.53
CA LEU A 53 14.11 11.86 10.58
C LEU A 53 14.19 11.20 9.20
N GLU A 54 15.40 10.90 8.73
CA GLU A 54 15.60 10.12 7.50
C GLU A 54 14.91 8.75 7.58
N ALA A 55 14.91 8.13 8.77
CA ALA A 55 14.21 6.89 9.03
C ALA A 55 12.71 6.99 8.74
N ASP A 56 12.07 8.14 9.03
CA ASP A 56 10.64 8.34 8.76
C ASP A 56 10.36 8.47 7.27
N ARG A 57 11.25 9.17 6.53
CA ARG A 57 11.18 9.25 5.07
C ARG A 57 11.28 7.88 4.43
N ILE A 58 12.24 7.07 4.88
CA ILE A 58 12.42 5.69 4.41
C ILE A 58 11.20 4.84 4.76
N ASN A 59 10.65 4.97 5.98
CA ASN A 59 9.47 4.24 6.40
C ASN A 59 8.23 4.57 5.56
N VAL A 60 8.04 5.85 5.20
CA VAL A 60 6.95 6.25 4.30
C VAL A 60 7.14 5.63 2.91
N LYS A 61 8.36 5.67 2.35
CA LYS A 61 8.65 5.00 1.07
C LYS A 61 8.36 3.50 1.13
N LYS A 62 8.79 2.82 2.20
CA LYS A 62 8.48 1.39 2.45
C LYS A 62 6.97 1.14 2.57
N ALA A 63 6.22 2.06 3.18
CA ALA A 63 4.78 1.95 3.28
C ALA A 63 4.10 1.98 1.90
N VAL A 64 4.56 2.87 1.00
CA VAL A 64 4.07 2.92 -0.38
C VAL A 64 4.40 1.62 -1.11
N CYS A 65 5.65 1.12 -1.01
CA CYS A 65 6.03 -0.16 -1.62
C CYS A 65 5.17 -1.33 -1.11
N ALA A 66 4.94 -1.42 0.20
CA ALA A 66 4.10 -2.46 0.80
C ALA A 66 2.63 -2.37 0.39
N GLN A 67 2.16 -1.18 0.00
CA GLN A 67 0.82 -0.99 -0.55
C GLN A 67 0.77 -1.35 -2.05
N ILE A 68 1.84 -1.11 -2.80
CA ILE A 68 1.99 -1.59 -4.18
C ILE A 68 1.93 -3.12 -4.24
N GLU A 69 2.69 -3.81 -3.38
CA GLU A 69 2.66 -5.28 -3.30
C GLU A 69 1.28 -5.81 -2.97
N TRP A 70 0.60 -5.17 -2.02
CA TRP A 70 -0.78 -5.51 -1.71
C TRP A 70 -1.70 -5.38 -2.93
N PHE A 71 -1.54 -4.33 -3.72
CA PHE A 71 -2.29 -4.20 -4.97
C PHE A 71 -1.96 -5.29 -5.97
N ILE A 72 -0.69 -5.70 -6.10
CA ILE A 72 -0.29 -6.81 -6.98
C ILE A 72 -0.96 -8.11 -6.52
N ASP A 73 -0.91 -8.43 -5.22
CA ASP A 73 -1.48 -9.64 -4.63
C ASP A 73 -3.01 -9.74 -4.84
N VAL A 74 -3.72 -8.61 -4.74
CA VAL A 74 -5.19 -8.59 -4.93
C VAL A 74 -5.64 -8.49 -6.40
N GLY A 75 -4.74 -8.62 -7.38
CA GLY A 75 -5.08 -8.60 -8.82
C GLY A 75 -4.99 -7.22 -9.48
N GLY A 76 -4.29 -6.28 -8.86
CA GLY A 76 -4.02 -4.94 -9.37
C GLY A 76 -5.13 -3.92 -9.08
N VAL A 77 -4.89 -2.69 -9.53
CA VAL A 77 -5.82 -1.55 -9.36
C VAL A 77 -7.11 -1.73 -10.18
N GLU A 78 -7.05 -2.49 -11.29
CA GLU A 78 -8.18 -2.66 -12.21
C GLU A 78 -9.27 -3.57 -11.67
N GLU A 79 -8.92 -4.67 -11.01
CA GLU A 79 -9.90 -5.49 -10.30
C GLU A 79 -10.50 -4.72 -9.14
N LEU A 80 -9.75 -3.84 -8.48
CA LEU A 80 -10.29 -2.99 -7.42
C LEU A 80 -11.32 -1.95 -7.93
N ALA A 81 -11.12 -1.43 -9.14
CA ALA A 81 -12.03 -0.51 -9.80
C ALA A 81 -13.26 -1.21 -10.45
N ASN A 82 -13.07 -2.42 -11.01
CA ASN A 82 -14.11 -3.20 -11.70
C ASN A 82 -14.86 -4.20 -10.80
N SER A 83 -14.41 -4.44 -9.56
CA SER A 83 -15.10 -5.28 -8.56
C SER A 83 -16.38 -4.64 -7.97
N LYS A 84 -17.08 -3.82 -8.78
CA LYS A 84 -18.47 -3.45 -8.51
C LYS A 84 -19.46 -4.61 -8.77
N GLN A 85 -19.04 -5.71 -9.39
CA GLN A 85 -19.97 -6.80 -9.73
C GLN A 85 -19.45 -8.24 -9.70
N SER A 86 -18.22 -8.49 -9.26
CA SER A 86 -17.70 -9.88 -9.22
C SER A 86 -17.43 -10.28 -7.79
N THR A 87 -18.21 -11.24 -7.30
CA THR A 87 -17.87 -12.15 -6.21
C THR A 87 -16.35 -12.31 -6.15
N ILE A 88 -15.74 -11.85 -5.06
CA ILE A 88 -14.32 -12.09 -4.75
C ILE A 88 -14.14 -13.60 -4.77
N THR A 89 -13.75 -14.13 -5.93
CA THR A 89 -13.40 -15.53 -6.09
C THR A 89 -11.92 -15.55 -5.87
N ARG A 90 -11.56 -15.64 -4.58
CA ARG A 90 -10.25 -16.03 -4.06
C ARG A 90 -9.19 -16.23 -5.16
N ALA A 91 -8.40 -15.19 -5.43
CA ALA A 91 -7.12 -15.37 -6.08
C ALA A 91 -6.24 -16.15 -5.11
N THR A 92 -6.13 -17.46 -5.32
CA THR A 92 -5.21 -18.33 -4.59
C THR A 92 -3.86 -18.17 -5.28
N VAL A 93 -3.12 -17.13 -4.93
CA VAL A 93 -1.72 -16.99 -5.33
C VAL A 93 -0.85 -17.45 -4.15
N GLY A 94 -0.20 -18.60 -4.35
CA GLY A 94 1.05 -18.99 -3.69
C GLY A 94 1.16 -18.91 -2.15
N LYS A 95 0.80 -20.00 -1.46
CA LYS A 95 1.46 -20.48 -0.23
C LYS A 95 1.57 -19.54 1.00
N PHE A 96 0.48 -18.92 1.44
CA PHE A 96 0.33 -18.52 2.84
C PHE A 96 -0.93 -19.13 3.45
N ASN A 97 -0.76 -20.28 4.12
CA ASN A 97 -1.82 -20.91 4.92
C ASN A 97 -1.90 -20.16 6.25
N TYR A 98 -2.79 -19.17 6.35
CA TYR A 98 -3.28 -18.72 7.65
C TYR A 98 -4.55 -19.52 7.94
N GLU A 99 -4.42 -20.60 8.72
CA GLU A 99 -5.58 -21.22 9.35
C GLU A 99 -6.18 -20.21 10.33
N LYS A 100 -7.27 -19.56 9.93
CA LYS A 100 -8.21 -18.99 10.87
C LYS A 100 -9.62 -19.27 10.39
N SER A 101 -10.33 -19.98 11.26
CA SER A 101 -11.71 -20.42 11.19
C SER A 101 -12.67 -19.38 10.59
N ALA A 102 -13.57 -19.87 9.74
CA ALA A 102 -14.77 -19.22 9.19
C ALA A 102 -14.56 -18.09 8.14
N PRO A 103 -15.35 -18.09 7.04
CA PRO A 103 -15.29 -17.08 6.00
C PRO A 103 -15.96 -15.79 6.49
N THR A 104 -15.26 -15.00 7.30
CA THR A 104 -15.62 -13.59 7.45
C THR A 104 -15.12 -12.90 6.19
N THR A 105 -16.05 -12.60 5.26
CA THR A 105 -15.82 -11.62 4.21
C THR A 105 -15.19 -10.39 4.87
N LEU A 106 -13.88 -10.18 4.66
CA LEU A 106 -13.22 -8.99 5.17
C LEU A 106 -13.99 -7.79 4.59
N PRO A 107 -14.40 -6.81 5.42
CA PRO A 107 -15.07 -5.63 4.90
C PRO A 107 -14.17 -5.01 3.82
N ARG A 108 -14.79 -4.52 2.73
CA ARG A 108 -14.10 -4.02 1.53
C ARG A 108 -13.00 -2.99 1.86
N SER A 109 -13.16 -2.27 2.97
CA SER A 109 -12.16 -1.33 3.51
C SER A 109 -10.87 -1.99 3.99
N THR A 110 -10.90 -3.23 4.47
CA THR A 110 -9.71 -3.99 4.87
C THR A 110 -9.05 -4.65 3.66
N ALA A 111 -9.81 -5.04 2.64
CA ALA A 111 -9.27 -5.61 1.40
C ALA A 111 -8.46 -4.60 0.57
N GLN A 112 -8.64 -3.29 0.80
CA GLN A 112 -7.90 -2.23 0.11
C GLN A 112 -6.64 -1.77 0.86
N ARG A 113 -6.44 -2.22 2.11
CA ARG A 113 -5.40 -1.68 2.99
C ARG A 113 -4.34 -2.70 3.33
N SER A 114 -3.09 -2.38 3.04
CA SER A 114 -1.94 -3.17 3.47
C SER A 114 -1.65 -2.97 4.95
N ASN A 115 -1.75 -4.05 5.74
CA ASN A 115 -1.32 -4.04 7.15
C ASN A 115 0.19 -3.72 7.28
N ALA A 116 0.99 -4.15 6.30
CA ALA A 116 2.42 -3.86 6.25
C ALA A 116 2.67 -2.36 6.04
N ALA A 117 1.91 -1.69 5.16
CA ALA A 117 2.00 -0.25 4.98
C ALA A 117 1.70 0.52 6.28
N ILE A 118 0.65 0.12 7.01
CA ILE A 118 0.32 0.70 8.32
C ILE A 118 1.44 0.45 9.33
N ASN A 119 2.03 -0.75 9.35
CA ASN A 119 3.15 -1.07 10.25
C ASN A 119 4.35 -0.15 10.02
N TYR A 120 4.68 0.15 8.76
CA TYR A 120 5.78 1.06 8.42
C TYR A 120 5.49 2.51 8.79
N LEU A 121 4.23 2.96 8.73
CA LEU A 121 3.85 4.32 9.14
C LEU A 121 3.74 4.50 10.66
N ARG A 122 3.66 3.42 11.44
CA ARG A 122 3.54 3.50 12.90
C ARG A 122 4.69 4.26 13.58
N PRO A 123 5.97 3.99 13.30
CA PRO A 123 7.08 4.72 13.92
C PRO A 123 7.14 6.20 13.55
N THR A 124 6.53 6.62 12.44
CA THR A 124 6.63 8.02 11.95
C THR A 124 5.66 8.96 12.67
N GLY A 125 4.73 8.42 13.47
CA GLY A 125 3.70 9.21 14.15
C GLY A 125 2.59 9.76 13.25
N LEU A 126 2.71 9.60 11.92
CA LEU A 126 1.75 10.14 10.94
C LEU A 126 0.34 9.53 11.07
N LEU A 127 0.24 8.28 11.55
CA LEU A 127 -1.05 7.61 11.77
C LEU A 127 -1.93 8.28 12.83
N TYR A 128 -1.33 9.00 13.78
CA TYR A 128 -2.03 9.61 14.92
C TYR A 128 -2.18 11.12 14.79
N ARG A 129 -1.61 11.71 13.74
CA ARG A 129 -1.70 13.14 13.45
C ARG A 129 -3.12 13.49 13.02
N GLY A 130 -3.84 14.27 13.84
CA GLY A 130 -5.22 14.69 13.56
C GLY A 130 -6.23 14.26 14.63
N VAL A 131 -5.82 13.46 15.61
CA VAL A 131 -6.58 13.26 16.84
C VAL A 131 -6.19 14.37 17.81
N HIS A 132 -6.96 15.46 17.83
CA HIS A 132 -6.76 16.58 18.74
C HIS A 132 -8.10 17.10 19.26
#